data_AF-A0A1Y0BKY9-F1
#
_entry.id   AF-A0A1Y0BKY9-F1
#
_cell.length_a   1.000
_cell.length_b   1.000
_cell.length_c   1.000
_cell.angle_alpha   90.00
_cell.angle_beta   90.00
_cell.angle_gamma   90.00
#
_symmetry.space_group_name_H-M   'P 1'
#
loop_
_entity.id
_entity.type
_entity.pdbx_description
1 polymer ?
#
loop_
_entity_poly.entity_id
_entity_poly.type
_entity_poly.pdbx_seq_one_letter_code
_entity_poly.pdbx_strand_id
1 'polypeptide(L)'
;MSLNAVEKVFWEFGTDPARIAAFRADPDGYLAPYRLEPDEREMVKRVDLKALAERGVSTLLTMMVWPLLKGPEGMPFSYLEHMNGGVMPPFPGMPPQS
;
A
#
# COMPACT_ATOMS: atom_id res chain seq x y z
N MET A 1 19.75 6.07 -0.39
CA MET A 1 19.32 4.67 -0.18
C MET A 1 18.17 4.62 0.82
N SER A 2 16.99 5.10 0.42
CA SER A 2 15.77 5.11 1.26
C SER A 2 14.50 4.81 0.43
N LEU A 3 14.51 5.12 -0.87
CA LEU A 3 13.51 4.68 -1.85
C LEU A 3 13.17 3.18 -1.76
N ASN A 4 14.20 2.33 -1.66
CA ASN A 4 14.00 0.88 -1.48
C ASN A 4 13.22 0.52 -0.21
N ALA A 5 13.29 1.34 0.85
CA ALA A 5 12.57 1.07 2.10
C ALA A 5 11.08 1.43 1.99
N VAL A 6 10.74 2.58 1.38
CA VAL A 6 9.34 2.94 1.09
C VAL A 6 8.71 1.93 0.13
N GLU A 7 9.42 1.59 -0.94
CA GLU A 7 8.95 0.60 -1.91
C GLU A 7 8.76 -0.77 -1.29
N LYS A 8 9.63 -1.18 -0.36
CA LYS A 8 9.46 -2.43 0.40
C LYS A 8 8.21 -2.40 1.28
N VAL A 9 7.93 -1.29 1.97
CA VAL A 9 6.69 -1.14 2.76
C VAL A 9 5.46 -1.31 1.85
N PHE A 10 5.45 -0.66 0.68
CA PHE A 10 4.33 -0.74 -0.26
C PHE A 10 4.18 -2.12 -0.89
N TRP A 11 5.28 -2.79 -1.20
CA TRP A 11 5.26 -4.17 -1.65
C TRP A 11 4.63 -5.08 -0.60
N GLU A 12 5.02 -4.94 0.68
CA GLU A 12 4.46 -5.75 1.77
C GLU A 12 2.96 -5.53 1.96
N PHE A 13 2.46 -4.29 1.80
CA PHE A 13 1.03 -4.01 1.79
C PHE A 13 0.29 -4.73 0.68
N GLY A 14 0.89 -4.87 -0.50
CA GLY A 14 0.32 -5.61 -1.62
C GLY A 14 0.31 -7.14 -1.42
N THR A 15 1.23 -7.68 -0.61
CA THR A 15 1.37 -9.13 -0.40
C THR A 15 0.50 -9.70 0.71
N ASP A 16 0.20 -8.91 1.75
CA ASP A 16 -0.48 -9.41 2.95
C ASP A 16 -1.41 -8.33 3.54
N PRO A 17 -2.75 -8.52 3.45
CA PRO A 17 -3.72 -7.59 4.02
C PRO A 17 -3.55 -7.37 5.54
N ALA A 18 -2.99 -8.35 6.28
CA ALA A 18 -2.74 -8.20 7.70
C ALA A 18 -1.68 -7.12 8.00
N ARG A 19 -0.78 -6.84 7.05
CA ARG A 19 0.21 -5.75 7.16
C ARG A 19 -0.43 -4.38 7.15
N ILE A 20 -1.48 -4.21 6.35
CA ILE A 20 -2.26 -2.96 6.32
C ILE A 20 -3.00 -2.78 7.64
N ALA A 21 -3.56 -3.86 8.20
CA ALA A 21 -4.21 -3.80 9.51
C ALA A 21 -3.21 -3.45 10.63
N ALA A 22 -2.03 -4.06 10.63
CA ALA A 22 -0.96 -3.75 11.58
C ALA A 22 -0.47 -2.30 11.45
N PHE A 23 -0.26 -1.83 10.22
CA PHE A 23 0.11 -0.44 9.94
C PHE A 23 -0.97 0.54 10.40
N ARG A 24 -2.26 0.25 10.19
CA ARG A 24 -3.36 1.10 10.66
C ARG A 24 -3.49 1.13 12.18
N ALA A 25 -3.16 0.02 12.86
CA ALA A 25 -3.25 -0.10 14.31
C ALA A 25 -2.13 0.67 15.02
N ASP A 26 -0.90 0.60 14.50
CA ASP A 26 0.25 1.33 15.03
C ASP A 26 1.21 1.72 13.89
N PRO A 27 0.98 2.86 13.22
CA PRO A 27 1.82 3.29 12.10
C PRO A 27 3.28 3.53 12.50
N ASP A 28 3.51 4.08 13.69
CA ASP A 28 4.84 4.43 14.16
C ASP A 28 5.63 3.18 14.56
N GLY A 29 5.02 2.25 15.28
CA GLY A 29 5.63 0.96 15.61
C GLY A 29 5.83 0.07 14.38
N TYR A 30 4.88 0.07 13.44
CA TYR A 30 5.03 -0.65 12.17
C TYR A 30 6.21 -0.11 11.35
N LEU A 31 6.38 1.22 11.29
CA LEU A 31 7.44 1.85 10.48
C LEU A 31 8.80 1.94 11.19
N ALA A 32 8.87 1.69 12.50
CA ALA A 32 10.10 1.70 13.30
C ALA A 32 11.24 0.81 12.74
N PRO A 33 11.01 -0.44 12.30
CA PRO A 33 12.06 -1.30 11.75
C PRO A 33 12.55 -0.88 10.36
N TYR A 34 11.84 0.01 9.66
CA TYR A 34 12.23 0.46 8.32
C TYR A 34 13.15 1.68 8.42
N ARG A 35 14.22 1.66 7.61
CA ARG A 35 15.16 2.78 7.49
C ARG A 35 14.57 3.86 6.57
N LEU A 36 13.55 4.54 7.07
CA LEU A 36 12.90 5.68 6.44
C LEU A 36 13.47 6.98 6.99
N GLU A 37 13.66 7.96 6.12
CA GLU A 37 13.90 9.33 6.55
C GLU A 37 12.65 9.87 7.28
N PRO A 38 12.80 10.85 8.20
CA PRO A 38 11.67 11.35 9.00
C PRO A 38 10.51 11.88 8.15
N ASP A 39 10.82 12.48 7.00
CA ASP A 39 9.84 13.02 6.07
C ASP A 39 9.15 11.92 5.25
N GLU A 40 9.86 10.90 4.79
CA GLU A 40 9.29 9.72 4.15
C GLU A 40 8.33 8.98 5.09
N ARG A 41 8.71 8.83 6.37
CA ARG A 41 7.85 8.22 7.38
C ARG A 41 6.54 8.98 7.52
N GLU A 42 6.60 10.31 7.60
CA GLU A 42 5.41 11.14 7.67
C GLU A 42 4.57 11.09 6.38
N MET A 43 5.22 11.03 5.21
CA MET A 43 4.52 10.85 3.93
C MET A 43 3.78 9.52 3.84
N VAL A 44 4.40 8.42 4.30
CA VAL A 44 3.75 7.09 4.35
C VAL A 44 2.57 7.10 5.32
N LYS A 45 2.72 7.69 6.51
CA LYS A 45 1.65 7.82 7.52
C LYS A 45 0.46 8.62 7.00
N ARG A 46 0.71 9.71 6.27
CA ARG A 46 -0.33 10.56 5.67
C ARG A 46 -0.89 10.02 4.37
N VAL A 47 -0.27 8.98 3.80
CA VAL A 47 -0.58 8.44 2.48
C VAL A 47 -0.41 9.52 1.39
N ASP A 48 0.66 10.32 1.49
CA ASP A 48 1.02 11.34 0.51
C ASP A 48 1.77 10.71 -0.67
N LEU A 49 1.03 9.94 -1.47
CA LEU A 49 1.58 9.19 -2.59
C LEU A 49 2.15 10.08 -3.69
N LYS A 50 1.63 11.31 -3.83
CA LYS A 50 2.13 12.28 -4.80
C LYS A 50 3.52 12.73 -4.40
N ALA A 51 3.72 13.16 -3.15
CA ALA A 51 5.03 13.57 -2.66
C ALA A 51 6.07 12.43 -2.73
N LEU A 52 5.64 11.19 -2.47
CA LEU A 52 6.50 10.01 -2.61
C LEU A 52 6.89 9.73 -4.07
N ALA A 53 5.95 9.86 -5.02
CA ALA A 53 6.25 9.70 -6.44
C ALA A 53 7.18 10.80 -6.97
N GLU A 54 6.99 12.05 -6.55
CA GLU A 54 7.90 13.17 -6.88
C GLU A 54 9.32 12.96 -6.33
N ARG A 55 9.47 12.14 -5.28
CA ARG A 55 10.76 11.72 -4.72
C ARG A 55 11.38 10.50 -5.40
N GLY A 56 10.69 9.91 -6.37
CA GLY A 56 11.18 8.78 -7.16
C GLY A 56 10.69 7.41 -6.68
N VAL A 57 9.73 7.33 -5.76
CA VAL A 57 9.07 6.06 -5.43
C VAL A 57 8.29 5.59 -6.66
N SER A 58 8.39 4.30 -7.00
CA SER A 58 7.71 3.74 -8.16
C SER A 58 6.23 4.10 -8.21
N THR A 59 5.83 4.78 -9.29
CA THR A 59 4.44 5.17 -9.57
C THR A 59 3.51 3.95 -9.66
N LEU A 60 4.04 2.79 -10.05
CA LEU A 60 3.27 1.54 -10.07
C LEU A 60 2.93 1.08 -8.65
N LEU A 61 3.89 1.17 -7.72
CA LEU A 61 3.66 0.79 -6.32
C LEU A 61 2.71 1.77 -5.61
N THR A 62 2.82 3.07 -5.91
CA THR A 62 1.86 4.05 -5.37
C THR A 62 0.44 3.81 -5.91
N MET A 63 0.30 3.51 -7.19
CA MET A 63 -1.00 3.18 -7.78
C MET A 63 -1.61 1.90 -7.17
N MET A 64 -0.79 0.87 -6.91
CA MET A 64 -1.20 -0.38 -6.25
C MET A 64 -1.64 -0.16 -4.79
N VAL A 65 -0.92 0.66 -4.04
CA VAL A 65 -1.14 0.82 -2.60
C VAL A 65 -2.33 1.75 -2.26
N TRP A 66 -2.67 2.66 -3.18
CA TRP A 66 -3.77 3.60 -3.02
C TRP A 66 -5.10 2.94 -2.64
N PRO A 67 -5.64 1.97 -3.42
CA PRO A 67 -6.90 1.31 -3.07
C PRO A 67 -6.81 0.45 -1.81
N LEU A 68 -5.64 -0.10 -1.51
CA LEU A 68 -5.41 -0.89 -0.29
C LEU A 68 -5.53 -0.03 0.97
N LEU A 69 -5.04 1.21 0.92
CA LEU A 69 -5.05 2.14 2.04
C LEU A 69 -6.34 2.97 2.14
N LYS A 70 -6.96 3.34 1.01
CA LYS A 70 -8.16 4.21 0.97
C LYS A 70 -9.47 3.46 0.75
N GLY A 71 -9.45 2.19 0.36
CA GLY A 71 -10.64 1.38 0.11
C GLY A 71 -11.04 1.32 -1.37
N PRO A 72 -12.12 0.58 -1.70
CA PRO A 72 -12.47 0.15 -3.06
C PRO A 72 -12.88 1.27 -4.02
N GLU A 73 -13.05 2.51 -3.55
CA GLU A 73 -13.51 3.64 -4.37
C GLU A 73 -12.48 4.12 -5.41
N GLY A 74 -11.26 3.56 -5.44
CA GLY A 74 -10.17 3.98 -6.33
C GLY A 74 -9.53 2.90 -7.21
N MET A 75 -10.18 1.75 -7.44
CA MET A 75 -9.55 0.58 -8.08
C MET A 75 -9.66 0.54 -9.61
N PRO A 76 -8.54 0.28 -10.33
CA PRO A 76 -8.55 -0.35 -11.65
C PRO A 76 -8.57 -1.88 -11.47
N PHE A 77 -9.72 -2.40 -11.03
CA PHE A 77 -9.94 -3.82 -10.67
C PHE A 77 -9.41 -4.83 -11.70
N SER A 78 -9.45 -4.46 -12.97
CA SER A 78 -9.06 -5.30 -14.11
C SER A 78 -7.59 -5.75 -14.08
N TYR A 79 -6.67 -4.99 -13.47
CA TYR A 79 -5.26 -5.37 -13.42
C TYR A 79 -4.97 -6.47 -12.40
N LEU A 80 -5.52 -6.34 -11.18
CA LEU A 80 -5.33 -7.31 -10.11
C LEU A 80 -6.08 -8.62 -10.39
N GLU A 81 -7.26 -8.52 -11.00
CA GLU A 81 -8.01 -9.69 -11.48
C GLU A 81 -7.21 -10.45 -12.55
N HIS A 82 -6.58 -9.75 -13.50
CA HIS A 82 -5.75 -10.39 -14.52
C HIS A 82 -4.48 -11.07 -13.95
N MET A 83 -3.81 -10.42 -12.99
CA MET A 83 -2.58 -10.95 -12.37
C MET A 83 -2.83 -12.13 -11.42
N ASN A 84 -4.03 -12.23 -10.83
CA ASN A 84 -4.40 -13.32 -9.92
C ASN A 84 -5.22 -14.43 -10.61
N GLY A 85 -5.09 -14.58 -11.94
CA GLY A 85 -5.76 -15.64 -12.70
C GLY A 85 -7.28 -15.50 -12.76
N GLY A 86 -7.81 -14.27 -12.66
CA GLY A 86 -9.24 -13.97 -12.72
C GLY A 86 -9.95 -13.92 -11.38
N VAL A 87 -9.25 -14.08 -10.25
CA VAL A 87 -9.86 -14.12 -8.92
C VAL A 87 -9.57 -12.84 -8.15
N MET A 88 -10.62 -12.07 -7.83
CA MET A 88 -10.47 -10.93 -6.93
C MET A 88 -10.09 -11.41 -5.52
N PRO A 89 -9.05 -10.82 -4.89
CA PRO A 89 -8.73 -11.13 -3.51
C PRO A 89 -9.88 -10.66 -2.58
N PRO A 90 -10.12 -11.37 -1.46
CA PRO A 90 -11.16 -10.97 -0.53
C PRO A 90 -10.82 -9.61 0.10
N PHE A 91 -11.66 -8.60 -0.14
CA PHE A 91 -11.52 -7.27 0.46
C PHE A 91 -12.38 -7.15 1.74
N PRO A 92 -11.86 -6.55 2.82
CA PRO A 92 -12.66 -6.24 4.00
C PRO A 92 -13.81 -5.28 3.63
N GLY A 93 -15.05 -5.72 3.82
CA GLY A 93 -16.26 -4.93 3.52
C GLY A 93 -16.94 -5.23 2.18
N MET A 94 -16.42 -6.17 1.37
CA MET A 94 -17.16 -6.70 0.22
C MET A 94 -18.12 -7.81 0.67
N PRO A 95 -19.38 -7.82 0.23
CA PRO A 95 -20.24 -8.99 0.43
C PRO A 95 -19.62 -10.21 -0.26
N PRO A 96 -19.74 -11.42 0.32
CA PRO A 96 -19.26 -12.63 -0.33
C PRO A 96 -19.94 -12.76 -1.69
N GLN A 97 -19.14 -13.06 -2.72
CA GLN A 97 -19.68 -13.29 -4.05
C GLN A 97 -20.41 -14.63 -4.02
N SER A 98 -21.74 -14.55 -4.20
CA SER A 98 -22.68 -15.67 -4.29
C SER A 98 -22.42 -16.56 -5.50
#